data_AF-A0A7W2R2D0-F1
#
_entry.id   AF-A0A7W2R2D0-F1
#
_cell.length_a   1.000
_cell.length_b   1.000
_cell.length_c   1.000
_cell.angle_alpha   90.00
_cell.angle_beta   90.00
_cell.angle_gamma   90.00
#
_symmetry.space_group_name_H-M   'P 1'
#
loop_
_entity.id
_entity.type
_entity.pdbx_description
1 polymer ?
#
loop_
_entity_poly.entity_id
_entity_poly.type
_entity_poly.pdbx_seq_one_letter_code
_entity_poly.pdbx_strand_id
1 'polypeptide(L)'
;MSHFHKLLVFLGLIIITTFSAKAQTLTFDKANESYSENFDIPVSVDSISFSRFQINLSTNDPSIIVNQVVLNKKFSKGTLQFAATGSNYTIEYSSETPISILKREKLFDLKLNTSNRFSDENLIVINESNFYNQSDLLSVNNQIKPSSVNKFVLFKNDAIVFGLLMLALGFVFYTESKKDGFWSKFYKYIPGLLMCYMIPAIFNSLGLISADVSQTYYIASRYLLPASLVLLTISIDLKAVFNLGWKALVMFFTGTIGIVIGGPIAILIISTFSPETVGGAGFDAVWRGLATLAGSWIGGGANQAAMLEIYGFNQELYGGMVLVDIVVANIWMAVLLLGIGKREKIDNWLKADNTAINALQEKVQTFSEKIIRIPSLTDLMMILTFAFVAVGIAHYGADVISTYLSNNFVAVSDPRSALSSFGSQFFWLISISTLIGILLSFTKAKNYEGAGASKVGSVFIYILVATIGMKMDLGKIFENPGLILIGLVWMGIHAGLLILIAKLIKAPYFFLAVGSQANVGGAASAPVVAAAFHPSLATVGALLAVFGYVVGTYGALLCAELMRIVSVG
;
A
#
# COMPACT_ATOMS: atom_id res chain seq x y z
N MET A 1 -7.36 -56.39 3.27
CA MET A 1 -6.94 -55.12 2.63
C MET A 1 -6.91 -55.24 1.10
N SER A 2 -8.04 -55.45 0.42
CA SER A 2 -8.08 -55.52 -1.07
C SER A 2 -9.36 -54.93 -1.67
N HIS A 3 -10.50 -55.01 -0.96
CA HIS A 3 -11.75 -54.39 -1.42
C HIS A 3 -11.95 -52.93 -0.99
N PHE A 4 -11.42 -52.52 0.17
CA PHE A 4 -11.58 -51.15 0.67
C PHE A 4 -10.77 -50.11 -0.13
N HIS A 5 -9.58 -50.47 -0.61
CA HIS A 5 -8.79 -49.60 -1.51
C HIS A 5 -9.41 -49.48 -2.89
N LYS A 6 -10.02 -50.55 -3.44
CA LYS A 6 -10.74 -50.47 -4.71
C LYS A 6 -12.00 -49.61 -4.60
N LEU A 7 -12.71 -49.65 -3.45
CA LEU A 7 -13.86 -48.79 -3.18
C LEU A 7 -13.45 -47.31 -3.01
N LEU A 8 -12.31 -47.03 -2.36
CA LEU A 8 -11.78 -45.66 -2.25
C LEU A 8 -11.24 -45.11 -3.57
N VAL A 9 -10.67 -45.95 -4.43
CA VAL A 9 -10.27 -45.55 -5.79
C VAL A 9 -11.49 -45.35 -6.68
N PHE A 10 -12.56 -46.15 -6.52
CA PHE A 10 -13.80 -45.98 -7.28
C PHE A 10 -14.63 -44.78 -6.79
N LEU A 11 -14.67 -44.50 -5.48
CA LEU A 11 -15.23 -43.23 -4.96
C LEU A 11 -14.36 -42.02 -5.30
N GLY A 12 -13.03 -42.18 -5.34
CA GLY A 12 -12.10 -41.14 -5.78
C GLY A 12 -12.20 -40.81 -7.27
N LEU A 13 -12.62 -41.76 -8.10
CA LEU A 13 -12.88 -41.56 -9.53
C LEU A 13 -14.27 -41.00 -9.85
N ILE A 14 -15.25 -41.13 -8.94
CA ILE A 14 -16.60 -40.54 -9.12
C ILE A 14 -16.66 -39.06 -8.67
N ILE A 15 -15.65 -38.57 -7.93
CA ILE A 15 -15.55 -37.14 -7.55
C ILE A 15 -14.85 -36.30 -8.64
N ILE A 16 -14.38 -36.92 -9.73
CA ILE A 16 -13.78 -36.22 -10.87
C ILE A 16 -14.72 -36.34 -12.07
N THR A 17 -15.77 -35.52 -12.10
CA THR A 17 -16.33 -34.86 -13.31
C THR A 17 -17.68 -34.21 -12.97
N THR A 18 -17.65 -33.22 -12.09
CA THR A 18 -18.49 -32.04 -12.33
C THR A 18 -17.52 -30.92 -12.66
N PHE A 19 -17.01 -30.92 -13.89
CA PHE A 19 -16.66 -29.65 -14.51
C PHE A 19 -17.97 -28.86 -14.51
N SER A 20 -18.19 -28.05 -13.47
CA SER A 20 -19.11 -26.93 -13.60
C SER A 20 -18.58 -26.16 -14.80
N ALA A 21 -19.28 -26.22 -15.92
CA ALA A 21 -18.99 -25.39 -17.06
C ALA A 21 -18.93 -23.96 -16.50
N LYS A 22 -17.72 -23.39 -16.40
CA LYS A 22 -17.60 -21.98 -16.01
C LYS A 22 -18.44 -21.22 -17.02
N ALA A 23 -19.42 -20.48 -16.54
CA ALA A 23 -20.22 -19.64 -17.41
C ALA A 23 -19.27 -18.73 -18.21
N GLN A 24 -19.43 -18.71 -19.53
CA GLN A 24 -18.64 -17.84 -20.39
C GLN A 24 -19.16 -16.43 -20.16
N THR A 25 -18.40 -15.59 -19.46
CA THR A 25 -18.86 -14.25 -19.08
C THR A 25 -18.08 -13.19 -19.85
N LEU A 26 -18.79 -12.29 -20.52
CA LEU A 26 -18.30 -11.03 -21.04
C LEU A 26 -18.39 -9.99 -19.92
N THR A 27 -17.24 -9.46 -19.50
CA THR A 27 -17.14 -8.51 -18.41
C THR A 27 -16.67 -7.16 -18.92
N PHE A 28 -17.47 -6.13 -18.65
CA PHE A 28 -17.07 -4.72 -18.78
C PHE A 28 -16.51 -4.28 -17.43
N ASP A 29 -15.20 -4.07 -17.37
CA ASP A 29 -14.47 -3.74 -16.16
C ASP A 29 -14.71 -2.29 -15.69
N LYS A 30 -14.19 -1.94 -14.51
CA LYS A 30 -14.27 -0.56 -14.01
C LYS A 30 -13.46 0.37 -14.92
N ALA A 31 -13.92 1.61 -15.04
CA ALA A 31 -13.15 2.67 -15.68
C ALA A 31 -11.73 2.75 -15.08
N ASN A 32 -10.71 2.81 -15.93
CA ASN A 32 -9.32 2.85 -15.49
C ASN A 32 -8.91 4.20 -14.89
N GLU A 33 -9.61 5.28 -15.23
CA GLU A 33 -9.36 6.64 -14.77
C GLU A 33 -10.58 7.23 -14.07
N SER A 34 -10.51 7.38 -12.76
CA SER A 34 -11.62 7.96 -11.99
C SER A 34 -11.66 9.48 -11.97
N TYR A 35 -10.58 10.17 -12.33
CA TYR A 35 -10.42 11.63 -12.20
C TYR A 35 -10.31 12.36 -13.55
N SER A 36 -10.66 11.69 -14.64
CA SER A 36 -10.58 12.21 -15.99
C SER A 36 -11.95 12.23 -16.65
N GLU A 37 -12.14 13.18 -17.56
CA GLU A 37 -13.30 13.21 -18.47
C GLU A 37 -13.16 12.13 -19.54
N ASN A 38 -11.94 11.72 -19.87
CA ASN A 38 -11.64 10.64 -20.81
C ASN A 38 -11.17 9.43 -20.02
N PHE A 39 -11.76 8.27 -20.25
CA PHE A 39 -11.45 7.05 -19.51
C PHE A 39 -11.68 5.83 -20.38
N ASP A 40 -11.10 4.72 -19.97
CA ASP A 40 -11.25 3.46 -20.67
C ASP A 40 -12.01 2.45 -19.81
N ILE A 41 -12.89 1.69 -20.45
CA ILE A 41 -13.49 0.49 -19.87
C ILE A 41 -12.88 -0.72 -20.58
N PRO A 42 -12.00 -1.48 -19.91
CA PRO A 42 -11.51 -2.75 -20.44
C PRO A 42 -12.67 -3.74 -20.55
N VAL A 43 -12.73 -4.47 -21.66
CA VAL A 43 -13.72 -5.53 -21.87
C VAL A 43 -13.01 -6.85 -22.03
N SER A 44 -13.34 -7.80 -21.15
CA SER A 44 -12.71 -9.10 -21.05
C SER A 44 -13.74 -10.21 -21.23
N VAL A 45 -13.30 -11.37 -21.71
CA VAL A 45 -14.15 -12.57 -21.75
C VAL A 45 -13.44 -13.72 -21.06
N ASP A 46 -14.22 -14.55 -20.36
CA ASP A 46 -13.74 -15.82 -19.80
C ASP A 46 -13.37 -16.82 -20.90
N SER A 47 -13.08 -18.08 -20.53
CA SER A 47 -12.68 -19.10 -21.49
C SER A 47 -13.77 -19.35 -22.55
N ILE A 48 -13.46 -19.07 -23.82
CA ILE A 48 -14.37 -19.20 -24.97
C ILE A 48 -13.57 -19.47 -26.24
N SER A 49 -14.15 -20.21 -27.18
CA SER A 49 -13.61 -20.37 -28.53
C SER A 49 -14.56 -19.76 -29.55
N PHE A 50 -14.16 -18.72 -30.27
CA PHE A 50 -15.02 -17.99 -31.21
C PHE A 50 -14.26 -17.60 -32.49
N SER A 51 -14.98 -17.43 -33.59
CA SER A 51 -14.47 -16.85 -34.84
C SER A 51 -15.02 -15.44 -35.09
N ARG A 52 -16.18 -15.10 -34.52
CA ARG A 52 -16.77 -13.76 -34.60
C ARG A 52 -17.54 -13.39 -33.34
N PHE A 53 -17.66 -12.10 -33.06
CA PHE A 53 -18.60 -11.58 -32.08
C PHE A 53 -19.24 -10.28 -32.56
N GLN A 54 -20.45 -10.03 -32.06
CA GLN A 54 -21.17 -8.78 -32.24
C GLN A 54 -21.72 -8.34 -30.88
N ILE A 55 -21.37 -7.14 -30.46
CA ILE A 55 -21.81 -6.55 -29.20
C ILE A 55 -22.51 -5.24 -29.51
N ASN A 56 -23.78 -5.15 -29.14
CA ASN A 56 -24.57 -3.93 -29.22
C ASN A 56 -24.74 -3.36 -27.80
N LEU A 57 -24.35 -2.11 -27.61
CA LEU A 57 -24.39 -1.46 -26.31
C LEU A 57 -24.94 -0.04 -26.43
N SER A 58 -25.42 0.49 -25.32
CA SER A 58 -25.82 1.88 -25.15
C SER A 58 -25.21 2.45 -23.88
N THR A 59 -25.26 3.77 -23.73
CA THR A 59 -24.85 4.45 -22.50
C THR A 59 -26.05 4.73 -21.60
N ASN A 60 -25.84 4.69 -20.29
CA ASN A 60 -26.89 4.99 -19.31
C ASN A 60 -27.24 6.49 -19.26
N ASP A 61 -26.32 7.35 -19.72
CA ASP A 61 -26.48 8.79 -19.79
C ASP A 61 -25.97 9.34 -21.14
N PRO A 62 -26.71 10.27 -21.80
CA PRO A 62 -26.32 10.84 -23.10
C PRO A 62 -25.00 11.62 -23.11
N SER A 63 -24.53 12.10 -21.94
CA SER A 63 -23.23 12.78 -21.81
C SER A 63 -22.05 11.83 -21.97
N ILE A 64 -22.27 10.52 -21.86
CA ILE A 64 -21.24 9.49 -22.04
C ILE A 64 -21.19 9.12 -23.52
N ILE A 65 -20.02 9.29 -24.11
CA ILE A 65 -19.77 9.01 -25.52
C ILE A 65 -18.68 7.96 -25.63
N VAL A 66 -18.93 6.89 -26.37
CA VAL A 66 -17.90 5.91 -26.76
C VAL A 66 -17.22 6.41 -28.03
N ASN A 67 -15.97 6.85 -27.91
CA ASN A 67 -15.23 7.47 -29.02
C ASN A 67 -14.59 6.43 -29.95
N GLN A 68 -14.05 5.36 -29.38
CA GLN A 68 -13.29 4.36 -30.12
C GLN A 68 -13.22 3.05 -29.33
N VAL A 69 -12.92 1.97 -30.06
CA VAL A 69 -12.68 0.63 -29.52
C VAL A 69 -11.28 0.19 -29.90
N VAL A 70 -10.43 -0.09 -28.91
CA VAL A 70 -9.03 -0.47 -29.13
C VAL A 70 -8.87 -1.96 -28.89
N LEU A 71 -8.68 -2.72 -29.96
CA LEU A 71 -8.51 -4.18 -29.89
C LEU A 71 -7.20 -4.56 -29.17
N ASN A 72 -7.25 -5.61 -28.34
CA ASN A 72 -6.04 -6.19 -27.77
C ASN A 72 -5.15 -6.78 -28.87
N LYS A 73 -3.84 -6.51 -28.81
CA LYS A 73 -2.83 -6.95 -29.78
C LYS A 73 -2.87 -8.45 -30.10
N LYS A 74 -3.29 -9.30 -29.15
CA LYS A 74 -3.44 -10.75 -29.38
C LYS A 74 -4.47 -11.09 -30.47
N PHE A 75 -5.45 -10.22 -30.70
CA PHE A 75 -6.53 -10.42 -31.68
C PHE A 75 -6.33 -9.62 -32.97
N SER A 76 -5.16 -8.97 -33.14
CA SER A 76 -4.82 -8.09 -34.28
C SER A 76 -4.90 -8.73 -35.67
N LYS A 77 -4.96 -10.07 -35.75
CA LYS A 77 -5.12 -10.80 -37.03
C LYS A 77 -6.55 -10.81 -37.56
N GLY A 78 -7.55 -10.41 -36.75
CA GLY A 78 -8.92 -10.28 -37.20
C GLY A 78 -9.30 -8.85 -37.54
N THR A 79 -10.51 -8.67 -38.07
CA THR A 79 -11.07 -7.38 -38.46
C THR A 79 -12.05 -6.90 -37.41
N LEU A 80 -11.84 -5.70 -36.87
CA LEU A 80 -12.75 -5.01 -35.95
C LEU A 80 -13.48 -3.89 -36.70
N GLN A 81 -14.80 -3.82 -36.56
CA GLN A 81 -15.64 -2.72 -37.02
C GLN A 81 -16.37 -2.09 -35.82
N PHE A 82 -16.44 -0.77 -35.82
CA PHE A 82 -17.12 0.01 -34.79
C PHE A 82 -18.04 1.02 -35.46
N ALA A 83 -19.31 1.01 -35.09
CA ALA A 83 -20.32 1.94 -35.58
C ALA A 83 -21.06 2.58 -34.40
N ALA A 84 -21.39 3.86 -34.54
CA ALA A 84 -22.16 4.62 -33.57
C ALA A 84 -23.37 5.24 -34.26
N THR A 85 -24.56 5.08 -33.66
CA THR A 85 -25.81 5.67 -34.15
C THR A 85 -26.56 6.26 -32.95
N GLY A 86 -26.38 7.57 -32.71
CA GLY A 86 -26.88 8.21 -31.50
C GLY A 86 -26.16 7.69 -30.26
N SER A 87 -26.91 7.24 -29.25
CA SER A 87 -26.40 6.62 -28.01
C SER A 87 -26.25 5.10 -28.11
N ASN A 88 -26.46 4.51 -29.29
CA ASN A 88 -26.27 3.08 -29.55
C ASN A 88 -24.96 2.85 -30.31
N TYR A 89 -24.24 1.81 -29.90
CA TYR A 89 -22.94 1.45 -30.42
C TYR A 89 -22.91 -0.03 -30.79
N THR A 90 -22.35 -0.34 -31.94
CA THR A 90 -22.18 -1.70 -32.45
C THR A 90 -20.71 -1.99 -32.65
N ILE A 91 -20.25 -3.10 -32.07
CA ILE A 91 -18.88 -3.57 -32.14
C ILE A 91 -18.89 -4.96 -32.75
N GLU A 92 -18.24 -5.11 -33.88
CA GLU A 92 -18.18 -6.37 -34.62
C GLU A 92 -16.73 -6.79 -34.81
N TYR A 93 -16.45 -8.06 -34.56
CA TYR A 93 -15.14 -8.65 -34.80
C TYR A 93 -15.28 -9.96 -35.57
N SER A 94 -14.38 -10.20 -36.51
CA SER A 94 -14.28 -11.46 -37.25
C SER A 94 -12.84 -11.89 -37.47
N SER A 95 -12.60 -13.20 -37.45
CA SER A 95 -11.33 -13.82 -37.79
C SER A 95 -11.55 -15.05 -38.66
N GLU A 96 -10.65 -15.31 -39.60
CA GLU A 96 -10.70 -16.47 -40.50
C GLU A 96 -10.55 -17.80 -39.74
N THR A 97 -9.78 -17.81 -38.64
CA THR A 97 -9.56 -18.99 -37.81
C THR A 97 -10.16 -18.80 -36.42
N PRO A 98 -10.85 -19.81 -35.85
CA PRO A 98 -11.35 -19.74 -34.47
C PRO A 98 -10.23 -19.46 -33.46
N ILE A 99 -10.47 -18.51 -32.57
CA ILE A 99 -9.56 -18.11 -31.50
C ILE A 99 -10.04 -18.77 -30.22
N SER A 100 -9.14 -19.48 -29.54
CA SER A 100 -9.44 -20.17 -28.28
C SER A 100 -8.80 -19.45 -27.09
N ILE A 101 -9.64 -18.97 -26.18
CA ILE A 101 -9.27 -18.34 -24.92
C ILE A 101 -9.40 -19.38 -23.81
N LEU A 102 -8.29 -19.71 -23.14
CA LEU A 102 -8.25 -20.75 -22.10
C LEU A 102 -8.46 -20.21 -20.67
N LYS A 103 -8.22 -18.92 -20.48
CA LYS A 103 -8.42 -18.18 -19.24
C LYS A 103 -8.87 -16.77 -19.59
N ARG A 104 -9.51 -16.07 -18.67
CA ARG A 104 -9.98 -14.70 -18.90
C ARG A 104 -8.93 -13.84 -19.59
N GLU A 105 -9.33 -13.21 -20.67
CA GLU A 105 -8.46 -12.41 -21.52
C GLU A 105 -9.18 -11.13 -21.94
N LYS A 106 -8.45 -10.02 -21.98
CA LYS A 106 -8.98 -8.73 -22.44
C LYS A 106 -9.17 -8.77 -23.96
N LEU A 107 -10.38 -8.51 -24.43
CA LEU A 107 -10.70 -8.42 -25.87
C LEU A 107 -10.33 -7.04 -26.43
N PHE A 108 -10.81 -5.98 -25.81
CA PHE A 108 -10.61 -4.60 -26.25
C PHE A 108 -10.77 -3.61 -25.10
N ASP A 109 -10.35 -2.37 -25.30
CA ASP A 109 -10.66 -1.23 -24.43
C ASP A 109 -11.69 -0.34 -25.14
N LEU A 110 -12.80 -0.04 -24.46
CA LEU A 110 -13.68 1.04 -24.85
C LEU A 110 -13.07 2.35 -24.38
N LYS A 111 -12.92 3.32 -25.27
CA LYS A 111 -12.46 4.66 -24.93
C LYS A 111 -13.67 5.57 -24.88
N LEU A 112 -14.01 6.05 -23.69
CA LEU A 112 -15.18 6.86 -23.44
C LEU A 112 -14.77 8.26 -23.00
N ASN A 113 -15.68 9.21 -23.15
CA ASN A 113 -15.61 10.47 -22.44
C ASN A 113 -16.97 10.91 -21.90
N THR A 114 -16.94 11.75 -20.86
CA THR A 114 -18.13 12.41 -20.33
C THR A 114 -17.80 13.73 -19.65
N SER A 115 -18.72 14.69 -19.75
CA SER A 115 -18.69 15.95 -18.99
C SER A 115 -19.38 15.83 -17.63
N ASN A 116 -20.22 14.82 -17.42
CA ASN A 116 -20.91 14.59 -16.15
C ASN A 116 -20.03 13.81 -15.17
N ARG A 117 -20.51 13.66 -13.93
CA ARG A 117 -19.82 12.90 -12.88
C ARG A 117 -20.67 11.72 -12.49
N PHE A 118 -20.05 10.56 -12.41
CA PHE A 118 -20.71 9.33 -12.02
C PHE A 118 -19.91 8.66 -10.90
N SER A 119 -20.60 8.12 -9.91
CA SER A 119 -19.99 7.49 -8.74
C SER A 119 -20.59 6.12 -8.51
N ASP A 120 -19.82 5.09 -8.84
CA ASP A 120 -20.20 3.68 -8.70
C ASP A 120 -21.50 3.36 -9.45
N GLU A 121 -21.58 3.78 -10.72
CA GLU A 121 -22.73 3.56 -11.60
C GLU A 121 -22.36 2.73 -12.84
N ASN A 122 -23.33 1.96 -13.36
CA ASN A 122 -23.18 1.24 -14.62
C ASN A 122 -23.28 2.21 -15.80
N LEU A 123 -22.13 2.63 -16.32
CA LEU A 123 -22.03 3.63 -17.41
C LEU A 123 -22.50 3.11 -18.78
N ILE A 124 -22.51 1.79 -18.93
CA ILE A 124 -22.84 1.09 -20.17
C ILE A 124 -24.00 0.15 -19.89
N VAL A 125 -24.87 -0.02 -20.88
CA VAL A 125 -25.92 -1.03 -20.94
C VAL A 125 -25.62 -1.94 -22.13
N ILE A 126 -25.55 -3.24 -21.91
CA ILE A 126 -25.39 -4.22 -23.00
C ILE A 126 -26.77 -4.57 -23.49
N ASN A 127 -27.07 -4.21 -24.74
CA ASN A 127 -28.33 -4.53 -25.39
C ASN A 127 -28.30 -5.94 -25.97
N GLU A 128 -27.16 -6.34 -26.52
CA GLU A 128 -26.95 -7.65 -27.13
C GLU A 128 -25.47 -8.04 -27.15
N SER A 129 -25.16 -9.33 -26.97
CA SER A 129 -23.80 -9.86 -26.98
C SER A 129 -23.78 -11.26 -27.60
N ASN A 130 -23.55 -11.32 -28.91
CA ASN A 130 -23.55 -12.58 -29.64
C ASN A 130 -22.13 -13.00 -29.98
N PHE A 131 -21.72 -14.17 -29.51
CA PHE A 131 -20.46 -14.81 -29.90
C PHE A 131 -20.76 -16.01 -30.78
N TYR A 132 -19.92 -16.25 -31.77
CA TYR A 132 -20.10 -17.40 -32.65
C TYR A 132 -18.79 -18.14 -32.87
N ASN A 133 -18.89 -19.46 -32.88
CA ASN A 133 -17.84 -20.32 -33.39
C ASN A 133 -18.31 -20.87 -34.74
N GLN A 134 -17.72 -20.36 -35.82
CA GLN A 134 -18.21 -20.62 -37.18
C GLN A 134 -19.68 -20.17 -37.33
N SER A 135 -20.61 -21.11 -37.50
CA SER A 135 -22.06 -20.85 -37.60
C SER A 135 -22.79 -20.89 -36.26
N ASP A 136 -22.18 -21.48 -35.22
CA ASP A 136 -22.88 -21.81 -33.98
C ASP A 136 -22.85 -20.61 -33.01
N LEU A 137 -24.03 -20.21 -32.53
CA LEU A 137 -24.18 -19.17 -31.51
C LEU A 137 -23.77 -19.73 -30.13
N LEU A 138 -22.91 -19.00 -29.44
CA LEU A 138 -22.42 -19.32 -28.11
C LEU A 138 -23.19 -18.53 -27.05
N SER A 139 -23.52 -19.19 -25.94
CA SER A 139 -24.14 -18.53 -24.80
C SER A 139 -23.08 -17.83 -23.97
N VAL A 140 -23.18 -16.51 -23.87
CA VAL A 140 -22.29 -15.66 -23.08
C VAL A 140 -23.12 -14.83 -22.11
N ASN A 141 -22.79 -14.90 -20.82
CA ASN A 141 -23.37 -14.06 -19.79
C ASN A 141 -22.71 -12.68 -19.80
N ASN A 142 -23.44 -11.66 -19.39
CA ASN A 142 -22.95 -10.29 -19.35
C ASN A 142 -22.79 -9.81 -17.92
N GLN A 143 -21.66 -9.17 -17.66
CA GLN A 143 -21.40 -8.50 -16.39
C GLN A 143 -20.88 -7.09 -16.67
N ILE A 144 -21.51 -6.09 -16.05
CA ILE A 144 -21.09 -4.69 -16.12
C ILE A 144 -20.71 -4.27 -14.71
N LYS A 145 -19.53 -3.69 -14.56
CA LYS A 145 -19.10 -3.17 -13.27
C LYS A 145 -19.43 -1.68 -13.12
N PRO A 146 -19.99 -1.29 -11.97
CA PRO A 146 -20.17 0.10 -11.68
C PRO A 146 -18.82 0.81 -11.61
N SER A 147 -18.76 1.99 -12.21
CA SER A 147 -17.56 2.79 -12.37
C SER A 147 -17.76 4.17 -11.76
N SER A 148 -16.68 4.72 -11.21
CA SER A 148 -16.64 6.13 -10.84
C SER A 148 -15.74 6.87 -11.82
N VAL A 149 -16.27 7.90 -12.46
CA VAL A 149 -15.55 8.70 -13.47
C VAL A 149 -15.78 10.18 -13.22
N ASN A 150 -14.81 11.00 -13.66
CA ASN A 150 -14.82 12.45 -13.46
C ASN A 150 -15.04 12.87 -11.99
N LYS A 151 -14.46 12.12 -11.04
CA LYS A 151 -14.47 12.47 -9.60
C LYS A 151 -13.91 13.88 -9.42
N PHE A 152 -14.54 14.64 -8.53
CA PHE A 152 -14.15 16.02 -8.27
C PHE A 152 -12.76 16.08 -7.61
N VAL A 153 -11.82 16.73 -8.30
CA VAL A 153 -10.55 17.19 -7.74
C VAL A 153 -10.30 18.59 -8.25
N LEU A 154 -10.20 19.55 -7.33
CA LEU A 154 -10.03 20.95 -7.68
C LEU A 154 -8.65 21.23 -8.26
N PHE A 155 -7.59 20.72 -7.64
CA PHE A 155 -6.21 20.94 -8.06
C PHE A 155 -5.52 19.63 -8.45
N LYS A 156 -5.25 19.47 -9.76
CA LYS A 156 -4.52 18.33 -10.32
C LYS A 156 -3.03 18.60 -10.53
N ASN A 157 -2.62 19.87 -10.62
CA ASN A 157 -1.24 20.25 -10.88
C ASN A 157 -0.36 20.04 -9.63
N ASP A 158 0.72 19.28 -9.78
CA ASP A 158 1.62 18.93 -8.67
C ASP A 158 2.23 20.13 -7.94
N ALA A 159 2.51 21.24 -8.64
CA ALA A 159 3.06 22.44 -8.00
C ALA A 159 2.03 23.11 -7.08
N ILE A 160 0.76 23.15 -7.49
CA ILE A 160 -0.33 23.67 -6.65
C ILE A 160 -0.55 22.75 -5.44
N VAL A 161 -0.61 21.43 -5.67
CA VAL A 161 -0.75 20.44 -4.60
C VAL A 161 0.40 20.58 -3.60
N PHE A 162 1.64 20.65 -4.07
CA PHE A 162 2.81 20.85 -3.20
C PHE A 162 2.75 22.17 -2.44
N GLY A 163 2.31 23.26 -3.08
CA GLY A 163 2.08 24.55 -2.42
C GLY A 163 1.09 24.45 -1.25
N LEU A 164 -0.02 23.72 -1.42
CA LEU A 164 -1.00 23.47 -0.37
C LEU A 164 -0.44 22.60 0.77
N LEU A 165 0.37 21.58 0.44
CA LEU A 165 1.04 20.76 1.46
C LEU A 165 2.03 21.61 2.27
N MET A 166 2.82 22.46 1.62
CA MET A 166 3.74 23.37 2.29
C MET A 166 3.02 24.43 3.11
N LEU A 167 1.87 24.92 2.64
CA LEU A 167 1.00 25.81 3.40
C LEU A 167 0.48 25.12 4.67
N ALA A 168 0.04 23.87 4.57
CA ALA A 168 -0.41 23.08 5.73
C ALA A 168 0.72 22.89 6.75
N LEU A 169 1.91 22.47 6.30
CA LEU A 169 3.08 22.32 7.16
C LEU A 169 3.45 23.65 7.83
N GLY A 170 3.58 24.72 7.04
CA GLY A 170 3.89 26.06 7.55
C GLY A 170 2.86 26.55 8.57
N PHE A 171 1.58 26.33 8.33
CA PHE A 171 0.50 26.66 9.26
C PHE A 171 0.63 25.91 10.58
N VAL A 172 0.90 24.60 10.55
CA VAL A 172 1.06 23.78 11.75
C VAL A 172 2.26 24.26 12.57
N PHE A 173 3.44 24.38 11.96
CA PHE A 173 4.64 24.84 12.68
C PHE A 173 4.50 26.26 13.21
N TYR A 174 3.88 27.15 12.44
CA TYR A 174 3.62 28.52 12.88
C TYR A 174 2.70 28.56 14.11
N THR A 175 1.60 27.80 14.08
CA THR A 175 0.65 27.75 15.21
C THR A 175 1.21 27.00 16.41
N GLU A 176 1.98 25.93 16.21
CA GLU A 176 2.66 25.16 17.27
C GLU A 176 3.73 26.00 17.99
N SER A 177 4.40 26.91 17.27
CA SER A 177 5.38 27.82 17.87
C SER A 177 4.78 28.85 18.85
N LYS A 178 3.45 29.03 18.86
CA LYS A 178 2.78 29.99 19.73
C LYS A 178 2.70 29.45 21.17
N LYS A 179 3.41 30.11 22.08
CA LYS A 179 3.51 29.69 23.49
C LYS A 179 2.26 30.01 24.32
N ASP A 180 1.46 30.99 23.90
CA ASP A 180 0.29 31.47 24.62
C ASP A 180 -1.01 31.37 23.79
N GLY A 181 -2.15 31.37 24.47
CA GLY A 181 -3.48 31.39 23.87
C GLY A 181 -4.05 30.00 23.55
N PHE A 182 -4.94 29.96 22.54
CA PHE A 182 -5.65 28.74 22.13
C PHE A 182 -4.71 27.65 21.60
N TRP A 183 -3.75 28.01 20.74
CA TRP A 183 -2.87 27.05 20.05
C TRP A 183 -1.99 26.25 21.01
N SER A 184 -1.41 26.89 22.02
CA SER A 184 -0.64 26.21 23.08
C SER A 184 -1.48 25.13 23.82
N LYS A 185 -2.76 25.44 24.08
CA LYS A 185 -3.69 24.46 24.68
C LYS A 185 -4.09 23.35 23.71
N PHE A 186 -4.26 23.66 22.43
CA PHE A 186 -4.60 22.69 21.39
C PHE A 186 -3.47 21.66 21.21
N TYR A 187 -2.24 22.12 21.01
CA TYR A 187 -1.08 21.25 20.77
C TYR A 187 -0.66 20.44 22.01
N LYS A 188 -1.12 20.82 23.20
CA LYS A 188 -1.00 19.99 24.41
C LYS A 188 -1.76 18.65 24.29
N TYR A 189 -2.83 18.60 23.50
CA TYR A 189 -3.63 17.38 23.32
C TYR A 189 -3.42 16.71 21.96
N ILE A 190 -3.19 17.50 20.92
CA ILE A 190 -3.05 17.04 19.54
C ILE A 190 -1.63 17.38 19.06
N PRO A 191 -0.72 16.41 18.88
CA PRO A 191 0.65 16.69 18.47
C PRO A 191 0.74 17.37 17.10
N GLY A 192 1.72 18.29 16.91
CA GLY A 192 1.94 18.97 15.64
C GLY A 192 2.12 18.01 14.45
N LEU A 193 2.92 16.97 14.62
CA LEU A 193 3.13 15.95 13.58
C LEU A 193 1.83 15.25 13.14
N LEU A 194 0.87 15.05 14.06
CA LEU A 194 -0.44 14.51 13.71
C LEU A 194 -1.23 15.50 12.86
N MET A 195 -1.12 16.80 13.10
CA MET A 195 -1.78 17.82 12.26
C MET A 195 -1.14 17.91 10.87
N CYS A 196 0.19 17.80 10.77
CA CYS A 196 0.90 17.69 9.48
C CYS A 196 0.38 16.52 8.64
N TYR A 197 -0.12 15.48 9.29
CA TYR A 197 -0.72 14.31 8.68
C TYR A 197 -2.23 14.50 8.39
N MET A 198 -3.01 15.04 9.33
CA MET A 198 -4.46 15.16 9.22
C MET A 198 -4.93 16.26 8.25
N ILE A 199 -4.24 17.40 8.17
CA ILE A 199 -4.69 18.51 7.30
C ILE A 199 -4.68 18.09 5.82
N PRO A 200 -3.61 17.46 5.28
CA PRO A 200 -3.64 16.92 3.92
C PRO A 200 -4.72 15.85 3.70
N ALA A 201 -5.03 15.03 4.71
CA ALA A 201 -6.13 14.07 4.62
C ALA A 201 -7.49 14.77 4.48
N ILE A 202 -7.70 15.88 5.19
CA ILE A 202 -8.89 16.71 5.03
C ILE A 202 -8.93 17.32 3.63
N PHE A 203 -7.81 17.84 3.12
CA PHE A 203 -7.76 18.38 1.74
C PHE A 203 -8.11 17.32 0.70
N ASN A 204 -7.59 16.10 0.86
CA ASN A 204 -7.90 14.97 -0.02
C ASN A 204 -9.39 14.57 0.08
N SER A 205 -9.91 14.44 1.29
CA SER A 205 -11.32 14.04 1.53
C SER A 205 -12.33 15.08 1.04
N LEU A 206 -11.96 16.36 1.02
CA LEU A 206 -12.79 17.45 0.45
C LEU A 206 -12.66 17.56 -1.07
N GLY A 207 -11.82 16.76 -1.72
CA GLY A 207 -11.54 16.83 -3.15
C GLY A 207 -10.75 18.08 -3.56
N LEU A 208 -10.04 18.74 -2.64
CA LEU A 208 -9.15 19.85 -3.00
C LEU A 208 -7.90 19.35 -3.75
N ILE A 209 -7.35 18.22 -3.30
CA ILE A 209 -6.20 17.54 -3.88
C ILE A 209 -6.49 16.03 -3.95
N SER A 210 -5.69 15.25 -4.68
CA SER A 210 -5.78 13.79 -4.66
C SER A 210 -4.41 13.13 -4.74
N ALA A 211 -4.18 12.12 -3.89
CA ALA A 211 -2.99 11.28 -3.95
C ALA A 211 -2.95 10.37 -5.18
N ASP A 212 -4.11 10.09 -5.79
CA ASP A 212 -4.22 9.25 -6.99
C ASP A 212 -3.85 10.04 -8.26
N VAL A 213 -3.97 11.37 -8.22
CA VAL A 213 -3.63 12.27 -9.34
C VAL A 213 -2.22 12.83 -9.20
N SER A 214 -1.80 13.19 -7.98
CA SER A 214 -0.53 13.87 -7.73
C SER A 214 0.66 12.92 -7.59
N GLN A 215 1.81 13.30 -8.17
CA GLN A 215 3.08 12.57 -8.00
C GLN A 215 3.89 13.02 -6.77
N THR A 216 3.34 13.90 -5.93
CA THR A 216 4.04 14.41 -4.74
C THR A 216 4.45 13.30 -3.77
N TYR A 217 3.63 12.27 -3.57
CA TYR A 217 4.00 11.10 -2.76
C TYR A 217 5.16 10.31 -3.38
N TYR A 218 5.19 10.17 -4.70
CA TYR A 218 6.28 9.48 -5.39
C TYR A 218 7.60 10.20 -5.13
N ILE A 219 7.63 11.53 -5.33
CA ILE A 219 8.81 12.35 -5.02
C ILE A 219 9.20 12.24 -3.54
N ALA A 220 8.24 12.39 -2.63
CA ALA A 220 8.53 12.34 -1.20
C ALA A 220 9.09 10.99 -0.76
N SER A 221 8.50 9.88 -1.20
CA SER A 221 8.89 8.54 -0.75
C SER A 221 10.10 7.95 -1.50
N ARG A 222 10.39 8.38 -2.74
CA ARG A 222 11.49 7.82 -3.55
C ARG A 222 12.72 8.72 -3.60
N TYR A 223 12.59 10.01 -3.27
CA TYR A 223 13.69 10.96 -3.27
C TYR A 223 13.93 11.50 -1.86
N LEU A 224 12.91 12.06 -1.22
CA LEU A 224 13.07 12.76 0.05
C LEU A 224 13.25 11.81 1.24
N LEU A 225 12.53 10.68 1.27
CA LEU A 225 12.72 9.65 2.30
C LEU A 225 14.16 9.09 2.30
N PRO A 226 14.70 8.52 1.21
CA PRO A 226 16.07 8.02 1.23
C PRO A 226 17.10 9.14 1.52
N ALA A 227 16.90 10.34 0.99
CA ALA A 227 17.71 11.51 1.34
C ALA A 227 17.68 11.81 2.85
N SER A 228 16.49 11.79 3.46
CA SER A 228 16.33 12.02 4.90
C SER A 228 17.05 10.96 5.73
N LEU A 229 16.98 9.68 5.32
CA LEU A 229 17.68 8.60 6.01
C LEU A 229 19.18 8.80 5.97
N VAL A 230 19.75 9.20 4.82
CA VAL A 230 21.18 9.55 4.72
C VAL A 230 21.53 10.68 5.69
N LEU A 231 20.75 11.76 5.67
CA LEU A 231 20.98 12.96 6.48
C LEU A 231 20.71 12.82 7.98
N LEU A 232 19.88 11.86 8.39
CA LEU A 232 19.65 11.53 9.79
C LEU A 232 20.66 10.50 10.31
N THR A 233 21.26 9.72 9.40
CA THR A 233 22.23 8.67 9.74
C THR A 233 23.68 9.19 9.76
N ILE A 234 24.01 10.21 8.98
CA ILE A 234 25.34 10.86 8.94
C ILE A 234 25.84 11.33 10.32
N SER A 235 24.94 11.65 11.26
CA SER A 235 25.26 12.07 12.62
C SER A 235 24.93 11.03 13.70
N ILE A 236 24.51 9.83 13.29
CA ILE A 236 24.09 8.79 14.22
C ILE A 236 25.30 8.07 14.82
N ASP A 237 25.19 7.73 16.10
CA ASP A 237 26.12 6.81 16.74
C ASP A 237 25.58 5.39 16.62
N LEU A 238 26.17 4.62 15.68
CA LEU A 238 25.78 3.23 15.45
C LEU A 238 25.88 2.36 16.69
N LYS A 239 26.90 2.54 17.52
CA LYS A 239 27.08 1.72 18.73
C LYS A 239 25.93 2.00 19.71
N ALA A 240 25.52 3.25 19.84
CA ALA A 240 24.36 3.62 20.65
C ALA A 240 23.03 3.11 20.07
N VAL A 241 22.88 3.05 18.74
CA VAL A 241 21.72 2.43 18.08
C VAL A 241 21.63 0.94 18.38
N PHE A 242 22.72 0.19 18.23
CA PHE A 242 22.72 -1.23 18.58
C PHE A 242 22.47 -1.47 20.08
N ASN A 243 22.88 -0.53 20.93
CA ASN A 243 22.60 -0.57 22.37
C ASN A 243 21.12 -0.33 22.74
N LEU A 244 20.26 0.07 21.81
CA LEU A 244 18.80 0.07 22.04
C LEU A 244 18.26 -1.34 22.32
N GLY A 245 19.02 -2.37 21.91
CA GLY A 245 18.91 -3.72 22.43
C GLY A 245 17.76 -4.55 21.88
N TRP A 246 17.59 -5.73 22.47
CA TRP A 246 16.67 -6.78 22.02
C TRP A 246 15.18 -6.41 22.13
N LYS A 247 14.82 -5.42 22.95
CA LYS A 247 13.42 -5.01 23.15
C LYS A 247 12.77 -4.54 21.86
N ALA A 248 13.51 -3.84 20.98
CA ALA A 248 13.00 -3.42 19.68
C ALA A 248 12.62 -4.62 18.80
N LEU A 249 13.48 -5.63 18.75
CA LEU A 249 13.24 -6.86 17.99
C LEU A 249 12.08 -7.66 18.55
N VAL A 250 11.97 -7.78 19.88
CA VAL A 250 10.85 -8.50 20.50
C VAL A 250 9.53 -7.79 20.26
N MET A 251 9.49 -6.46 20.34
CA MET A 251 8.27 -5.71 19.99
C MET A 251 7.91 -5.88 18.51
N PHE A 252 8.89 -5.85 17.61
CA PHE A 252 8.66 -6.11 16.19
C PHE A 252 8.12 -7.53 15.94
N PHE A 253 8.75 -8.58 16.47
CA PHE A 253 8.28 -9.95 16.31
C PHE A 253 6.92 -10.20 16.98
N THR A 254 6.67 -9.54 18.11
CA THR A 254 5.35 -9.55 18.75
C THR A 254 4.30 -8.96 17.80
N GLY A 255 4.63 -7.85 17.13
CA GLY A 255 3.79 -7.26 16.10
C GLY A 255 3.52 -8.24 14.96
N THR A 256 4.57 -8.85 14.40
CA THR A 256 4.43 -9.90 13.38
C THR A 256 3.50 -11.03 13.83
N ILE A 257 3.69 -11.57 15.03
CA ILE A 257 2.82 -12.61 15.60
C ILE A 257 1.38 -12.10 15.74
N GLY A 258 1.21 -10.87 16.21
CA GLY A 258 -0.09 -10.20 16.34
C GLY A 258 -0.84 -10.13 15.01
N ILE A 259 -0.15 -9.81 13.91
CA ILE A 259 -0.74 -9.85 12.57
C ILE A 259 -1.06 -11.30 12.17
N VAL A 260 -0.13 -12.24 12.35
CA VAL A 260 -0.30 -13.65 11.94
C VAL A 260 -1.50 -14.31 12.61
N ILE A 261 -1.69 -14.12 13.92
CA ILE A 261 -2.82 -14.70 14.65
C ILE A 261 -4.08 -13.82 14.57
N GLY A 262 -3.90 -12.51 14.42
CA GLY A 262 -4.98 -11.56 14.39
C GLY A 262 -5.91 -11.73 13.20
N GLY A 263 -5.39 -12.12 12.03
CA GLY A 263 -6.19 -12.33 10.82
C GLY A 263 -7.22 -13.45 11.00
N PRO A 264 -6.79 -14.68 11.35
CA PRO A 264 -7.69 -15.79 11.63
C PRO A 264 -8.70 -15.48 12.75
N ILE A 265 -8.26 -14.83 13.83
CA ILE A 265 -9.15 -14.46 14.94
C ILE A 265 -10.18 -13.40 14.49
N ALA A 266 -9.77 -12.42 13.69
CA ALA A 266 -10.69 -11.41 13.14
C ALA A 266 -11.73 -12.07 12.23
N ILE A 267 -11.34 -13.00 11.36
CA ILE A 267 -12.28 -13.79 10.55
C ILE A 267 -13.27 -14.52 11.46
N LEU A 268 -12.80 -15.25 12.47
CA LEU A 268 -13.66 -15.99 13.39
C LEU A 268 -14.65 -15.07 14.11
N ILE A 269 -14.19 -13.94 14.65
CA ILE A 269 -15.06 -12.96 15.35
C ILE A 269 -16.14 -12.43 14.40
N ILE A 270 -15.75 -11.94 13.22
CA ILE A 270 -16.69 -11.34 12.27
C ILE A 270 -17.65 -12.41 11.71
N SER A 271 -17.19 -13.64 11.50
CA SER A 271 -18.03 -14.75 11.03
C SER A 271 -19.22 -15.04 11.94
N THR A 272 -19.13 -14.73 13.24
CA THR A 272 -20.22 -15.00 14.18
C THR A 272 -21.46 -14.11 13.99
N PHE A 273 -21.30 -12.93 13.38
CA PHE A 273 -22.39 -11.96 13.22
C PHE A 273 -22.52 -11.36 11.81
N SER A 274 -21.52 -11.53 10.94
CA SER A 274 -21.58 -11.18 9.51
C SER A 274 -20.80 -12.21 8.67
N PRO A 275 -21.30 -13.46 8.56
CA PRO A 275 -20.66 -14.51 7.76
C PRO A 275 -20.42 -14.12 6.31
N GLU A 276 -21.33 -13.33 5.72
CA GLU A 276 -21.25 -12.83 4.35
C GLU A 276 -20.02 -11.95 4.10
N THR A 277 -19.55 -11.21 5.11
CA THR A 277 -18.39 -10.31 5.00
C THR A 277 -17.06 -11.08 4.95
N VAL A 278 -17.02 -12.31 5.46
CA VAL A 278 -15.83 -13.17 5.49
C VAL A 278 -15.95 -14.39 4.56
N GLY A 279 -17.01 -14.43 3.75
CA GLY A 279 -17.32 -15.55 2.85
C GLY A 279 -16.57 -15.50 1.51
N GLY A 280 -17.25 -16.00 0.47
CA GLY A 280 -16.69 -16.15 -0.87
C GLY A 280 -16.07 -17.51 -1.12
N ALA A 281 -15.91 -17.87 -2.40
CA ALA A 281 -15.36 -19.16 -2.82
C ALA A 281 -14.34 -18.97 -3.94
N GLY A 282 -13.49 -19.97 -4.16
CA GLY A 282 -12.46 -19.90 -5.22
C GLY A 282 -11.53 -18.70 -5.02
N PHE A 283 -11.34 -17.89 -6.06
CA PHE A 283 -10.47 -16.70 -6.06
C PHE A 283 -11.11 -15.45 -5.46
N ASP A 284 -12.43 -15.46 -5.23
CA ASP A 284 -13.15 -14.36 -4.57
C ASP A 284 -13.22 -14.52 -3.05
N ALA A 285 -12.70 -15.64 -2.52
CA ALA A 285 -12.70 -15.90 -1.08
C ALA A 285 -11.96 -14.78 -0.33
N VAL A 286 -12.63 -14.15 0.63
CA VAL A 286 -12.16 -12.95 1.32
C VAL A 286 -10.79 -13.18 1.99
N TRP A 287 -10.55 -14.38 2.53
CA TRP A 287 -9.25 -14.73 3.14
C TRP A 287 -8.06 -14.60 2.18
N ARG A 288 -8.25 -14.80 0.87
CA ARG A 288 -7.20 -14.59 -0.14
C ARG A 288 -6.90 -13.10 -0.33
N GLY A 289 -7.91 -12.25 -0.23
CA GLY A 289 -7.73 -10.80 -0.21
C GLY A 289 -7.04 -10.33 1.07
N LEU A 290 -7.48 -10.85 2.22
CA LEU A 290 -6.85 -10.59 3.52
C LEU A 290 -5.40 -11.08 3.57
N ALA A 291 -5.03 -12.10 2.80
CA ALA A 291 -3.64 -12.53 2.65
C ALA A 291 -2.74 -11.43 2.07
N THR A 292 -3.29 -10.57 1.18
CA THR A 292 -2.56 -9.40 0.66
C THR A 292 -2.32 -8.36 1.75
N LEU A 293 -3.30 -8.15 2.65
CA LEU A 293 -3.15 -7.27 3.82
C LEU A 293 -2.07 -7.78 4.78
N ALA A 294 -2.04 -9.09 5.06
CA ALA A 294 -0.97 -9.69 5.86
C ALA A 294 0.42 -9.47 5.23
N GLY A 295 0.51 -9.57 3.89
CA GLY A 295 1.71 -9.22 3.14
C GLY A 295 2.15 -7.77 3.40
N SER A 296 1.22 -6.83 3.25
CA SER A 296 1.47 -5.40 3.47
C SER A 296 1.88 -5.10 4.92
N TRP A 297 1.13 -5.61 5.91
CA TRP A 297 1.31 -5.30 7.32
C TRP A 297 2.44 -6.04 8.01
N ILE A 298 3.13 -6.96 7.35
CA ILE A 298 4.35 -7.58 7.90
C ILE A 298 5.58 -7.19 7.09
N GLY A 299 5.48 -7.19 5.75
CA GLY A 299 6.61 -6.99 4.84
C GLY A 299 6.47 -5.86 3.82
N GLY A 300 5.40 -5.07 3.88
CA GLY A 300 5.17 -3.93 2.98
C GLY A 300 4.66 -4.31 1.59
N GLY A 301 4.62 -3.31 0.69
CA GLY A 301 3.94 -3.43 -0.60
C GLY A 301 4.52 -4.49 -1.56
N ALA A 302 5.81 -4.82 -1.46
CA ALA A 302 6.39 -5.91 -2.23
C ALA A 302 5.77 -7.26 -1.84
N ASN A 303 5.62 -7.48 -0.53
CA ASN A 303 5.04 -8.70 0.01
C ASN A 303 3.52 -8.73 -0.24
N GLN A 304 2.83 -7.58 -0.21
CA GLN A 304 1.43 -7.48 -0.63
C GLN A 304 1.24 -7.95 -2.09
N ALA A 305 2.09 -7.48 -3.02
CA ALA A 305 2.04 -7.89 -4.42
C ALA A 305 2.35 -9.39 -4.59
N ALA A 306 3.34 -9.91 -3.88
CA ALA A 306 3.64 -11.35 -3.88
C ALA A 306 2.44 -12.18 -3.40
N MET A 307 1.80 -11.79 -2.31
CA MET A 307 0.63 -12.50 -1.77
C MET A 307 -0.57 -12.48 -2.73
N LEU A 308 -0.77 -11.39 -3.46
CA LEU A 308 -1.79 -11.28 -4.50
C LEU A 308 -1.54 -12.30 -5.63
N GLU A 309 -0.30 -12.47 -6.06
CA GLU A 309 0.09 -13.44 -7.08
C GLU A 309 -0.05 -14.89 -6.60
N ILE A 310 0.44 -15.19 -5.39
CA ILE A 310 0.44 -16.55 -4.82
C ILE A 310 -0.98 -17.07 -4.64
N TYR A 311 -1.86 -16.24 -4.07
CA TYR A 311 -3.23 -16.64 -3.75
C TYR A 311 -4.22 -16.30 -4.85
N GLY A 312 -3.80 -15.58 -5.90
CA GLY A 312 -4.61 -15.29 -7.08
C GLY A 312 -5.91 -14.59 -6.75
N PHE A 313 -5.93 -13.75 -5.71
CA PHE A 313 -7.14 -13.04 -5.31
C PHE A 313 -7.66 -12.22 -6.50
N ASN A 314 -8.98 -12.17 -6.64
CA ASN A 314 -9.61 -11.46 -7.73
C ASN A 314 -9.15 -9.98 -7.75
N GLN A 315 -8.46 -9.60 -8.84
CA GLN A 315 -7.93 -8.25 -9.06
C GLN A 315 -9.03 -7.18 -8.98
N GLU A 316 -10.27 -7.55 -9.24
CA GLU A 316 -11.44 -6.67 -9.19
C GLU A 316 -11.82 -6.29 -7.76
N LEU A 317 -11.60 -7.20 -6.81
CA LEU A 317 -11.87 -7.01 -5.39
C LEU A 317 -10.64 -6.47 -4.65
N TYR A 318 -9.46 -6.52 -5.29
CA TYR A 318 -8.19 -6.08 -4.70
C TYR A 318 -8.20 -4.61 -4.29
N GLY A 319 -8.89 -3.74 -5.05
CA GLY A 319 -9.03 -2.32 -4.69
C GLY A 319 -9.64 -2.10 -3.29
N GLY A 320 -10.57 -2.96 -2.88
CA GLY A 320 -11.13 -2.93 -1.52
C GLY A 320 -10.10 -3.31 -0.46
N MET A 321 -9.20 -4.26 -0.75
CA MET A 321 -8.10 -4.61 0.16
C MET A 321 -7.09 -3.48 0.27
N VAL A 322 -6.71 -2.84 -0.84
CA VAL A 322 -5.83 -1.65 -0.81
C VAL A 322 -6.45 -0.51 0.00
N LEU A 323 -7.77 -0.31 -0.10
CA LEU A 323 -8.50 0.66 0.70
C LEU A 323 -8.40 0.34 2.20
N VAL A 324 -8.64 -0.92 2.60
CA VAL A 324 -8.51 -1.35 4.00
C VAL A 324 -7.10 -1.13 4.51
N ASP A 325 -6.09 -1.51 3.72
CA ASP A 325 -4.68 -1.32 4.06
C ASP A 325 -4.39 0.15 4.39
N ILE A 326 -4.71 1.04 3.45
CA ILE A 326 -4.49 2.48 3.60
C ILE A 326 -5.25 3.00 4.81
N VAL A 327 -6.55 2.77 4.93
CA VAL A 327 -7.39 3.36 5.98
C VAL A 327 -6.98 2.87 7.37
N VAL A 328 -6.87 1.55 7.57
CA VAL A 328 -6.59 0.97 8.89
C VAL A 328 -5.17 1.30 9.35
N ALA A 329 -4.17 1.20 8.47
CA ALA A 329 -2.79 1.56 8.81
C ALA A 329 -2.66 3.04 9.20
N ASN A 330 -3.39 3.91 8.51
CA ASN A 330 -3.41 5.34 8.75
C ASN A 330 -4.13 5.73 10.05
N ILE A 331 -5.28 5.12 10.35
CA ILE A 331 -5.96 5.27 11.64
C ILE A 331 -5.01 4.83 12.77
N TRP A 332 -4.34 3.69 12.60
CA TRP A 332 -3.38 3.20 13.58
C TRP A 332 -2.17 4.12 13.74
N MET A 333 -1.64 4.67 12.65
CA MET A 333 -0.58 5.68 12.69
C MET A 333 -1.02 6.91 13.49
N ALA A 334 -2.25 7.41 13.27
CA ALA A 334 -2.79 8.52 14.03
C ALA A 334 -2.89 8.20 15.53
N VAL A 335 -3.35 7.00 15.90
CA VAL A 335 -3.39 6.53 17.29
C VAL A 335 -1.99 6.50 17.91
N LEU A 336 -1.00 6.00 17.18
CA LEU A 336 0.38 5.96 17.67
C LEU A 336 0.94 7.36 17.90
N LEU A 337 0.77 8.27 16.93
CA LEU A 337 1.21 9.67 17.03
C LEU A 337 0.55 10.39 18.21
N LEU A 338 -0.75 10.20 18.42
CA LEU A 338 -1.44 10.70 19.61
C LEU A 338 -0.81 10.18 20.91
N GLY A 339 -0.42 8.91 20.95
CA GLY A 339 0.25 8.31 22.09
C GLY A 339 1.65 8.90 22.35
N ILE A 340 2.37 9.34 21.31
CA ILE A 340 3.70 9.96 21.47
C ILE A 340 3.59 11.25 22.29
N GLY A 341 2.57 12.07 22.03
CA GLY A 341 2.29 13.26 22.85
C GLY A 341 2.02 12.98 24.33
N LYS A 342 1.75 11.71 24.68
CA LYS A 342 1.49 11.24 26.05
C LYS A 342 2.54 10.23 26.54
N ARG A 343 3.71 10.17 25.87
CA ARG A 343 4.75 9.17 26.10
C ARG A 343 5.08 8.96 27.58
N GLU A 344 5.36 10.03 28.33
CA GLU A 344 5.75 9.90 29.76
C GLU A 344 4.69 9.18 30.60
N LYS A 345 3.40 9.46 30.36
CA LYS A 345 2.30 8.80 31.07
C LYS A 345 2.22 7.32 30.70
N ILE A 346 2.38 7.00 29.42
CA ILE A 346 2.35 5.62 28.92
C ILE A 346 3.54 4.84 29.47
N ASP A 347 4.75 5.42 29.42
CA ASP A 347 5.97 4.79 29.91
C ASP A 347 5.91 4.55 31.42
N ASN A 348 5.40 5.51 32.19
CA ASN A 348 5.19 5.35 33.64
C ASN A 348 4.19 4.22 33.93
N TRP A 349 3.11 4.13 33.16
CA TRP A 349 2.17 3.02 33.26
C TRP A 349 2.85 1.69 32.91
N LEU A 350 3.63 1.63 31.83
CA LEU A 350 4.40 0.45 31.41
C LEU A 350 5.53 0.09 32.39
N LYS A 351 5.89 1.00 33.33
CA LYS A 351 7.10 0.93 34.17
C LYS A 351 8.35 0.76 33.30
N ALA A 352 8.37 1.45 32.17
CA ALA A 352 9.36 1.30 31.12
C ALA A 352 10.74 1.82 31.54
N ASP A 353 11.78 1.15 31.07
CA ASP A 353 13.16 1.62 31.17
C ASP A 353 13.56 2.37 29.90
N ASN A 354 13.66 3.70 30.02
CA ASN A 354 14.02 4.62 28.93
C ASN A 354 15.52 4.96 28.88
N THR A 355 16.37 4.33 29.71
CA THR A 355 17.77 4.73 29.88
C THR A 355 18.55 4.75 28.56
N ALA A 356 18.41 3.70 27.74
CA ALA A 356 19.12 3.60 26.45
C ALA A 356 18.68 4.67 25.44
N ILE A 357 17.37 4.98 25.41
CA ILE A 357 16.81 5.99 24.50
C ILE A 357 17.29 7.38 24.92
N ASN A 358 17.19 7.69 26.21
CA ASN A 358 17.63 8.98 26.75
C ASN A 358 19.14 9.18 26.54
N ALA A 359 19.96 8.16 26.79
CA ALA A 359 21.40 8.23 26.57
C ALA A 359 21.76 8.48 25.09
N LEU A 360 21.03 7.86 24.15
CA LEU A 360 21.20 8.12 22.72
C LEU A 360 20.81 9.56 22.35
N GLN A 361 19.68 10.06 22.86
CA GLN A 361 19.23 11.43 22.63
C GLN A 361 20.23 12.46 23.17
N GLU A 362 20.67 12.30 24.42
CA GLU A 362 21.64 13.18 25.08
C GLU A 362 22.99 13.20 24.37
N LYS A 363 23.47 12.03 23.91
CA LYS A 363 24.73 11.93 23.17
C LYS A 363 24.68 12.67 21.83
N VAL A 364 23.59 12.52 21.08
CA VAL A 364 23.39 13.23 19.81
C VAL A 364 23.29 14.74 20.05
N GLN A 365 22.55 15.16 21.07
CA GLN A 365 22.41 16.57 21.44
C GLN A 365 23.76 17.20 21.81
N THR A 366 24.53 16.54 22.68
CA THR A 366 25.87 17.00 23.11
C THR A 366 26.84 17.09 21.93
N PHE A 367 26.78 16.13 21.00
CA PHE A 367 27.59 16.19 19.79
C PHE A 367 27.20 17.39 18.92
N SER A 368 25.90 17.59 18.66
CA SER A 368 25.37 18.69 17.87
C SER A 368 25.74 20.06 18.45
N GLU A 369 25.59 20.25 19.77
CA GLU A 369 25.94 21.48 20.47
C GLU A 369 27.43 21.84 20.35
N LYS A 370 28.32 20.84 20.31
CA LYS A 370 29.76 21.07 20.16
C LYS A 370 30.17 21.59 18.78
N ILE A 371 29.38 21.29 17.75
CA ILE A 371 29.73 21.59 16.35
C ILE A 371 28.78 22.60 15.71
N ILE A 372 27.78 23.08 16.45
CA ILE A 372 26.74 23.97 15.92
C ILE A 372 27.35 25.25 15.35
N ARG A 373 26.89 25.62 14.15
CA ARG A 373 27.32 26.83 13.45
C ARG A 373 26.22 27.35 12.54
N ILE A 374 26.33 28.62 12.14
CA ILE A 374 25.43 29.22 11.16
C ILE A 374 25.72 28.58 9.79
N PRO A 375 24.73 27.94 9.12
CA PRO A 375 24.96 27.31 7.84
C PRO A 375 25.20 28.35 6.75
N SER A 376 26.29 28.17 6.00
CA SER A 376 26.51 28.88 4.73
C SER A 376 25.72 28.23 3.60
N LEU A 377 25.56 28.92 2.47
CA LEU A 377 25.02 28.31 1.24
C LEU A 377 25.83 27.07 0.84
N THR A 378 27.16 27.13 0.97
CA THR A 378 28.05 25.99 0.72
C THR A 378 27.71 24.81 1.63
N ASP A 379 27.43 25.04 2.90
CA ASP A 379 27.06 23.95 3.81
C ASP A 379 25.74 23.30 3.39
N LEU A 380 24.74 24.10 3.03
CA LEU A 380 23.46 23.59 2.54
C LEU A 380 23.63 22.80 1.24
N MET A 381 24.43 23.31 0.29
CA MET A 381 24.71 22.62 -0.96
C MET A 381 25.45 21.29 -0.73
N MET A 382 26.37 21.24 0.23
CA MET A 382 27.06 20.00 0.61
C MET A 382 26.12 19.00 1.29
N ILE A 383 25.23 19.46 2.17
CA ILE A 383 24.17 18.62 2.77
C ILE A 383 23.31 18.00 1.67
N LEU A 384 22.83 18.80 0.72
CA LEU A 384 22.04 18.32 -0.41
C LEU A 384 22.84 17.38 -1.33
N THR A 385 24.15 17.63 -1.48
CA THR A 385 25.05 16.76 -2.24
C THR A 385 25.13 15.37 -1.59
N PHE A 386 25.42 15.28 -0.30
CA PHE A 386 25.45 13.98 0.40
C PHE A 386 24.12 13.25 0.29
N ALA A 387 23.01 13.97 0.45
CA ALA A 387 21.67 13.40 0.36
C ALA A 387 21.38 12.85 -1.04
N PHE A 388 21.42 13.69 -2.08
CA PHE A 388 20.91 13.32 -3.39
C PHE A 388 21.91 12.53 -4.25
N VAL A 389 23.21 12.65 -4.02
CA VAL A 389 24.19 11.73 -4.63
C VAL A 389 23.98 10.33 -4.08
N ALA A 390 23.79 10.18 -2.76
CA ALA A 390 23.48 8.88 -2.17
C ALA A 390 22.17 8.30 -2.70
N VAL A 391 21.12 9.12 -2.84
CA VAL A 391 19.85 8.71 -3.48
C VAL A 391 20.07 8.23 -4.91
N GLY A 392 20.85 8.96 -5.72
CA GLY A 392 21.16 8.55 -7.10
C GLY A 392 21.87 7.20 -7.17
N ILE A 393 22.89 7.00 -6.32
CA ILE A 393 23.60 5.72 -6.20
C ILE A 393 22.63 4.61 -5.75
N ALA A 394 21.76 4.90 -4.79
CA ALA A 394 20.81 3.93 -4.26
C ALA A 394 19.74 3.53 -5.29
N HIS A 395 19.26 4.45 -6.13
CA HIS A 395 18.36 4.12 -7.25
C HIS A 395 19.03 3.23 -8.29
N TYR A 396 20.25 3.61 -8.72
CA TYR A 396 21.02 2.81 -9.66
C TYR A 396 21.30 1.40 -9.11
N GLY A 397 21.78 1.33 -7.86
CA GLY A 397 22.03 0.05 -7.20
C GLY A 397 20.75 -0.77 -7.00
N ALA A 398 19.64 -0.14 -6.65
CA ALA A 398 18.36 -0.81 -6.50
C ALA A 398 17.89 -1.45 -7.81
N ASP A 399 17.98 -0.74 -8.92
CA ASP A 399 17.59 -1.25 -10.24
C ASP A 399 18.49 -2.42 -10.68
N VAL A 400 19.82 -2.23 -10.61
CA VAL A 400 20.80 -3.25 -11.02
C VAL A 400 20.69 -4.50 -10.14
N ILE A 401 20.67 -4.36 -8.82
CA ILE A 401 20.67 -5.50 -7.90
C ILE A 401 19.34 -6.25 -7.97
N SER A 402 18.20 -5.54 -7.91
CA SER A 402 16.89 -6.21 -7.95
C SER A 402 16.66 -6.96 -9.27
N THR A 403 17.02 -6.35 -10.41
CA THR A 403 16.90 -6.97 -11.73
C THR A 403 17.85 -8.16 -11.87
N TYR A 404 19.11 -8.01 -11.46
CA TYR A 404 20.08 -9.11 -11.48
C TYR A 404 19.60 -10.28 -10.62
N LEU A 405 19.15 -10.01 -9.39
CA LEU A 405 18.71 -11.06 -8.49
C LEU A 405 17.45 -11.77 -9.01
N SER A 406 16.47 -11.03 -9.49
CA SER A 406 15.23 -11.59 -10.04
C SER A 406 15.47 -12.44 -11.29
N ASN A 407 16.40 -12.03 -12.16
CA ASN A 407 16.68 -12.75 -13.41
C ASN A 407 17.57 -13.99 -13.21
N ASN A 408 18.42 -14.02 -12.19
CA ASN A 408 19.42 -15.09 -12.01
C ASN A 408 19.09 -16.07 -10.89
N PHE A 409 18.28 -15.69 -9.91
CA PHE A 409 17.96 -16.54 -8.76
C PHE A 409 16.47 -16.84 -8.70
N VAL A 410 16.11 -18.10 -8.92
CA VAL A 410 14.72 -18.58 -8.80
C VAL A 410 14.14 -18.28 -7.42
N ALA A 411 14.95 -18.33 -6.37
CA ALA A 411 14.51 -17.99 -5.02
C ALA A 411 14.11 -16.51 -4.88
N VAL A 412 14.51 -15.62 -5.77
CA VAL A 412 14.11 -14.20 -5.74
C VAL A 412 12.95 -13.93 -6.70
N SER A 413 12.89 -14.62 -7.84
CA SER A 413 11.76 -14.48 -8.78
C SER A 413 10.51 -15.25 -8.38
N ASP A 414 10.62 -16.32 -7.60
CA ASP A 414 9.47 -17.05 -7.07
C ASP A 414 8.78 -16.23 -5.96
N PRO A 415 7.53 -15.76 -6.15
CA PRO A 415 6.80 -14.99 -5.15
C PRO A 415 6.65 -15.73 -3.81
N ARG A 416 6.62 -17.07 -3.83
CA ARG A 416 6.45 -17.93 -2.65
C ARG A 416 7.71 -18.05 -1.80
N SER A 417 8.86 -17.70 -2.36
CA SER A 417 10.13 -17.77 -1.65
C SER A 417 10.27 -16.60 -0.67
N ALA A 418 10.88 -16.83 0.48
CA ALA A 418 11.24 -15.75 1.39
C ALA A 418 12.22 -14.73 0.81
N LEU A 419 12.96 -15.12 -0.21
CA LEU A 419 13.90 -14.20 -0.86
C LEU A 419 13.22 -13.34 -1.94
N SER A 420 11.90 -13.47 -2.16
CA SER A 420 11.16 -12.68 -3.14
C SER A 420 11.24 -11.17 -2.89
N SER A 421 11.29 -10.75 -1.62
CA SER A 421 11.43 -9.33 -1.25
C SER A 421 12.76 -8.72 -1.69
N PHE A 422 13.80 -9.52 -1.97
CA PHE A 422 15.05 -9.03 -2.56
C PHE A 422 14.91 -8.65 -4.05
N GLY A 423 13.78 -8.98 -4.69
CA GLY A 423 13.41 -8.46 -6.00
C GLY A 423 12.83 -7.04 -5.93
N SER A 424 12.59 -6.48 -4.74
CA SER A 424 12.02 -5.14 -4.59
C SER A 424 13.07 -4.04 -4.78
N GLN A 425 12.88 -3.17 -5.77
CA GLN A 425 13.67 -1.95 -5.91
C GLN A 425 13.57 -1.05 -4.66
N PHE A 426 12.39 -0.94 -4.05
CA PHE A 426 12.20 -0.08 -2.88
C PHE A 426 12.97 -0.60 -1.65
N PHE A 427 13.04 -1.93 -1.46
CA PHE A 427 13.86 -2.54 -0.41
C PHE A 427 15.34 -2.13 -0.54
N TRP A 428 15.90 -2.25 -1.75
CA TRP A 428 17.29 -1.89 -2.01
C TRP A 428 17.54 -0.39 -1.93
N LEU A 429 16.60 0.44 -2.40
CA LEU A 429 16.70 1.89 -2.30
C LEU A 429 16.90 2.33 -0.84
N ILE A 430 16.09 1.81 0.08
CA ILE A 430 16.18 2.15 1.51
C ILE A 430 17.44 1.54 2.14
N SER A 431 17.76 0.29 1.81
CA SER A 431 18.93 -0.41 2.35
C SER A 431 20.25 0.26 1.97
N ILE A 432 20.43 0.58 0.68
CA ILE A 432 21.63 1.24 0.17
C ILE A 432 21.72 2.67 0.68
N SER A 433 20.62 3.44 0.69
CA SER A 433 20.62 4.80 1.25
C SER A 433 21.03 4.81 2.71
N THR A 434 20.49 3.89 3.51
CA THR A 434 20.85 3.74 4.92
C THR A 434 22.32 3.35 5.06
N LEU A 435 22.79 2.38 4.28
CA LEU A 435 24.19 1.94 4.28
C LEU A 435 25.15 3.10 3.94
N ILE A 436 24.84 3.91 2.92
CA ILE A 436 25.67 5.07 2.56
C ILE A 436 25.67 6.09 3.71
N GLY A 437 24.52 6.39 4.31
CA GLY A 437 24.45 7.25 5.50
C GLY A 437 25.32 6.75 6.64
N ILE A 438 25.30 5.44 6.89
CA ILE A 438 26.15 4.76 7.87
C ILE A 438 27.63 4.94 7.54
N LEU A 439 28.03 4.69 6.29
CA LEU A 439 29.41 4.83 5.85
C LEU A 439 29.89 6.30 5.98
N LEU A 440 29.04 7.26 5.63
CA LEU A 440 29.32 8.69 5.78
C LEU A 440 29.48 9.11 7.24
N SER A 441 28.77 8.46 8.18
CA SER A 441 28.89 8.73 9.63
C SER A 441 30.29 8.47 10.19
N PHE A 442 31.09 7.62 9.53
CA PHE A 442 32.48 7.36 9.89
C PHE A 442 33.47 8.39 9.31
N THR A 443 33.02 9.30 8.45
CA THR A 443 33.86 10.28 7.77
C THR A 443 33.72 11.68 8.38
N LYS A 444 34.42 12.68 7.82
CA LYS A 444 34.25 14.10 8.17
C LYS A 444 32.86 14.65 7.80
N ALA A 445 32.08 13.93 6.99
CA ALA A 445 30.74 14.33 6.61
C ALA A 445 29.82 14.53 7.84
N LYS A 446 30.01 13.76 8.92
CA LYS A 446 29.27 13.94 10.18
C LYS A 446 29.31 15.35 10.78
N ASN A 447 30.33 16.14 10.46
CA ASN A 447 30.45 17.52 10.95
C ASN A 447 29.40 18.48 10.32
N TYR A 448 28.75 18.08 9.22
CA TYR A 448 27.64 18.84 8.63
C TYR A 448 26.36 18.79 9.46
N GLU A 449 26.29 17.93 10.48
CA GLU A 449 25.27 18.03 11.54
C GLU A 449 25.28 19.42 12.20
N GLY A 450 26.46 20.00 12.40
CA GLY A 450 26.60 21.35 12.95
C GLY A 450 26.02 22.45 12.07
N ALA A 451 25.88 22.20 10.77
CA ALA A 451 25.21 23.08 9.81
C ALA A 451 23.73 22.69 9.59
N GLY A 452 23.20 21.72 10.33
CA GLY A 452 21.79 21.33 10.30
C GLY A 452 21.41 20.24 9.31
N ALA A 453 22.32 19.29 9.00
CA ALA A 453 22.00 18.14 8.16
C ALA A 453 20.72 17.40 8.61
N SER A 454 20.61 17.09 9.90
CA SER A 454 19.41 16.46 10.49
C SER A 454 18.14 17.30 10.38
N LYS A 455 18.26 18.64 10.41
CA LYS A 455 17.12 19.56 10.24
C LYS A 455 16.59 19.50 8.80
N VAL A 456 17.47 19.50 7.80
CA VAL A 456 17.09 19.32 6.39
C VAL A 456 16.46 17.94 6.19
N GLY A 457 17.06 16.88 6.75
CA GLY A 457 16.46 15.55 6.75
C GLY A 457 15.07 15.51 7.39
N SER A 458 14.87 16.24 8.48
CA SER A 458 13.56 16.35 9.14
C SER A 458 12.53 17.07 8.26
N VAL A 459 12.90 18.12 7.52
CA VAL A 459 12.02 18.78 6.54
C VAL A 459 11.53 17.78 5.50
N PHE A 460 12.42 16.93 4.98
CA PHE A 460 12.06 15.86 4.05
C PHE A 460 11.08 14.84 4.66
N ILE A 461 11.26 14.48 5.94
CA ILE A 461 10.31 13.64 6.68
C ILE A 461 8.95 14.32 6.82
N TYR A 462 8.88 15.63 7.12
CA TYR A 462 7.59 16.33 7.23
C TYR A 462 6.86 16.43 5.90
N ILE A 463 7.57 16.62 4.78
CA ILE A 463 6.98 16.55 3.43
C ILE A 463 6.42 15.14 3.19
N LEU A 464 7.18 14.09 3.54
CA LEU A 464 6.71 12.72 3.45
C LEU A 464 5.44 12.52 4.27
N VAL A 465 5.40 12.95 5.54
CA VAL A 465 4.22 12.86 6.41
C VAL A 465 3.01 13.50 5.76
N ALA A 466 3.16 14.69 5.20
CA ALA A 466 2.07 15.40 4.54
C ALA A 466 1.54 14.62 3.32
N THR A 467 2.44 14.05 2.51
CA THR A 467 2.03 13.23 1.35
C THR A 467 1.46 11.87 1.73
N ILE A 468 1.86 11.28 2.87
CA ILE A 468 1.19 10.09 3.43
C ILE A 468 -0.22 10.47 3.89
N GLY A 469 -0.38 11.62 4.56
CA GLY A 469 -1.68 12.16 4.97
C GLY A 469 -2.64 12.33 3.79
N MET A 470 -2.13 12.83 2.65
CA MET A 470 -2.90 12.97 1.41
C MET A 470 -3.48 11.64 0.90
N LYS A 471 -2.88 10.49 1.22
CA LYS A 471 -3.43 9.18 0.82
C LYS A 471 -4.68 8.78 1.59
N MET A 472 -4.94 9.41 2.73
CA MET A 472 -6.13 9.12 3.52
C MET A 472 -7.34 9.86 2.94
N ASP A 473 -8.37 9.08 2.60
CA ASP A 473 -9.69 9.56 2.24
C ASP A 473 -10.67 9.09 3.31
N LEU A 474 -11.21 10.03 4.09
CA LEU A 474 -12.11 9.73 5.20
C LEU A 474 -13.49 9.26 4.71
N GLY A 475 -13.89 9.62 3.49
CA GLY A 475 -15.15 9.18 2.89
C GLY A 475 -15.13 7.69 2.52
N LYS A 476 -13.97 7.17 2.13
CA LYS A 476 -13.79 5.76 1.74
C LYS A 476 -14.08 4.76 2.86
N ILE A 477 -14.07 5.19 4.13
CA ILE A 477 -14.44 4.36 5.29
C ILE A 477 -15.86 3.79 5.13
N PHE A 478 -16.75 4.52 4.47
CA PHE A 478 -18.14 4.13 4.28
C PHE A 478 -18.39 3.26 3.04
N GLU A 479 -17.41 3.08 2.16
CA GLU A 479 -17.55 2.28 0.92
C GLU A 479 -17.56 0.78 1.20
N ASN A 480 -16.69 0.29 2.11
CA ASN A 480 -16.55 -1.13 2.45
C ASN A 480 -16.54 -1.37 3.96
N PRO A 481 -17.62 -1.05 4.68
CA PRO A 481 -17.64 -1.03 6.14
C PRO A 481 -17.32 -2.39 6.77
N GLY A 482 -17.75 -3.49 6.14
CA GLY A 482 -17.46 -4.85 6.61
C GLY A 482 -15.97 -5.20 6.58
N LEU A 483 -15.29 -4.91 5.46
CA LEU A 483 -13.85 -5.14 5.33
C LEU A 483 -13.03 -4.23 6.24
N ILE A 484 -13.45 -2.96 6.39
CA ILE A 484 -12.84 -2.03 7.35
C ILE A 484 -12.98 -2.56 8.77
N LEU A 485 -14.16 -3.07 9.14
CA LEU A 485 -14.38 -3.64 10.47
C LEU A 485 -13.48 -4.84 10.74
N ILE A 486 -13.31 -5.76 9.77
CA ILE A 486 -12.32 -6.86 9.88
C ILE A 486 -10.93 -6.29 10.15
N GLY A 487 -10.50 -5.32 9.35
CA GLY A 487 -9.18 -4.71 9.50
C GLY A 487 -8.98 -4.02 10.85
N LEU A 488 -10.00 -3.33 11.37
CA LEU A 488 -9.95 -2.69 12.70
C LEU A 488 -9.89 -3.72 13.84
N VAL A 489 -10.66 -4.81 13.77
CA VAL A 489 -10.59 -5.91 14.75
C VAL A 489 -9.21 -6.56 14.72
N TRP A 490 -8.69 -6.84 13.53
CA TRP A 490 -7.35 -7.39 13.33
C TRP A 490 -6.27 -6.47 13.93
N MET A 491 -6.34 -5.17 13.62
CA MET A 491 -5.41 -4.18 14.19
C MET A 491 -5.54 -4.07 15.72
N GLY A 492 -6.76 -4.21 16.25
CA GLY A 492 -7.01 -4.24 17.69
C GLY A 492 -6.32 -5.42 18.40
N ILE A 493 -6.33 -6.61 17.78
CA ILE A 493 -5.63 -7.80 18.31
C ILE A 493 -4.12 -7.57 18.29
N HIS A 494 -3.59 -7.07 17.17
CA HIS A 494 -2.18 -6.70 17.03
C HIS A 494 -1.74 -5.69 18.09
N ALA A 495 -2.48 -4.60 18.25
CA ALA A 495 -2.24 -3.57 19.25
C ALA A 495 -2.33 -4.13 20.69
N GLY A 496 -3.34 -4.96 20.97
CA GLY A 496 -3.54 -5.58 22.27
C GLY A 496 -2.36 -6.48 22.67
N LEU A 497 -1.88 -7.30 21.73
CA LEU A 497 -0.72 -8.16 21.97
C LEU A 497 0.56 -7.36 22.22
N LEU A 498 0.80 -6.31 21.43
CA LEU A 498 1.93 -5.40 21.63
C LEU A 498 1.88 -4.71 23.00
N ILE A 499 0.71 -4.21 23.41
CA ILE A 499 0.54 -3.56 24.73
C ILE A 499 0.82 -4.57 25.85
N LEU A 500 0.31 -5.81 25.72
CA LEU A 500 0.54 -6.89 26.67
C LEU A 500 2.04 -7.19 26.81
N ILE A 501 2.75 -7.45 25.71
CA ILE A 501 4.17 -7.78 25.76
C ILE A 501 4.99 -6.58 26.24
N ALA A 502 4.70 -5.36 25.78
CA ALA A 502 5.38 -4.16 26.25
C ALA A 502 5.28 -4.01 27.78
N LYS A 503 4.11 -4.34 28.35
CA LYS A 503 3.91 -4.35 29.80
C LYS A 503 4.73 -5.43 30.49
N LEU A 504 4.78 -6.65 29.93
CA LEU A 504 5.53 -7.77 30.51
C LEU A 504 7.04 -7.53 30.54
N ILE A 505 7.60 -7.01 29.44
CA ILE A 505 9.05 -6.77 29.31
C ILE A 505 9.47 -5.36 29.73
N LYS A 506 8.52 -4.54 30.19
CA LYS A 506 8.72 -3.12 30.53
C LYS A 506 9.40 -2.37 29.39
N ALA A 507 8.87 -2.52 28.17
CA ALA A 507 9.36 -1.82 27.00
C ALA A 507 8.83 -0.38 26.99
N PRO A 508 9.69 0.61 26.67
CA PRO A 508 9.26 1.94 26.28
C PRO A 508 8.21 1.94 25.19
N TYR A 509 7.30 2.92 25.25
CA TYR A 509 6.33 3.18 24.21
C TYR A 509 6.99 3.40 22.84
N PHE A 510 8.22 3.91 22.82
CA PHE A 510 9.05 3.99 21.62
C PHE A 510 9.14 2.66 20.87
N PHE A 511 9.53 1.57 21.55
CA PHE A 511 9.69 0.27 20.88
C PHE A 511 8.36 -0.33 20.45
N LEU A 512 7.28 -0.08 21.22
CA LEU A 512 5.94 -0.48 20.82
C LEU A 512 5.53 0.22 19.52
N ALA A 513 5.64 1.55 19.47
CA ALA A 513 5.21 2.34 18.33
C ALA A 513 6.05 2.06 17.07
N VAL A 514 7.38 2.05 17.20
CA VAL A 514 8.29 1.80 16.07
C VAL A 514 8.24 0.35 15.61
N GLY A 515 8.22 -0.61 16.54
CA GLY A 515 8.07 -2.04 16.21
C GLY A 515 6.76 -2.30 15.49
N SER A 516 5.65 -1.77 16.00
CA SER A 516 4.35 -1.88 15.34
C SER A 516 4.32 -1.28 13.94
N GLN A 517 4.97 -0.12 13.74
CA GLN A 517 4.91 0.57 12.44
C GLN A 517 5.88 -0.01 11.43
N ALA A 518 6.98 -0.61 11.88
CA ALA A 518 7.83 -1.41 11.01
C ALA A 518 7.07 -2.62 10.40
N ASN A 519 6.07 -3.14 11.11
CA ASN A 519 5.10 -4.08 10.56
C ASN A 519 4.08 -3.36 9.65
N VAL A 520 3.13 -2.64 10.26
CA VAL A 520 1.90 -2.19 9.59
C VAL A 520 2.13 -1.12 8.54
N GLY A 521 3.08 -0.20 8.77
CA GLY A 521 3.31 0.96 7.92
C GLY A 521 4.57 0.87 7.06
N GLY A 522 5.37 -0.17 7.23
CA GLY A 522 6.56 -0.48 6.46
C GLY A 522 7.64 0.61 6.45
N ALA A 523 8.54 0.53 5.46
CA ALA A 523 9.75 1.34 5.41
C ALA A 523 9.51 2.84 5.12
N ALA A 524 8.29 3.23 4.74
CA ALA A 524 7.95 4.64 4.53
C ALA A 524 7.53 5.36 5.82
N SER A 525 6.76 4.71 6.70
CA SER A 525 6.16 5.37 7.87
C SER A 525 6.78 4.97 9.21
N ALA A 526 7.46 3.82 9.32
CA ALA A 526 8.22 3.49 10.53
C ALA A 526 9.29 4.52 10.88
N PRO A 527 10.09 5.06 9.92
CA PRO A 527 11.04 6.13 10.20
C PRO A 527 10.35 7.42 10.66
N VAL A 528 9.16 7.71 10.13
CA VAL A 528 8.35 8.88 10.51
C VAL A 528 7.93 8.78 11.99
N VAL A 529 7.38 7.64 12.38
CA VAL A 529 6.96 7.41 13.77
C VAL A 529 8.14 7.40 14.72
N ALA A 530 9.30 6.88 14.30
CA ALA A 530 10.52 6.97 15.11
C ALA A 530 11.04 8.43 15.23
N ALA A 531 11.04 9.19 14.13
CA ALA A 531 11.45 10.59 14.10
C ALA A 531 10.56 11.49 14.99
N ALA A 532 9.29 11.12 15.16
CA ALA A 532 8.35 11.78 16.06
C ALA A 532 8.78 11.71 17.54
N PHE A 533 9.54 10.68 17.94
CA PHE A 533 10.16 10.64 19.26
C PHE A 533 11.44 11.47 19.31
N HIS A 534 12.27 11.34 18.29
CA HIS A 534 13.45 12.16 18.06
C HIS A 534 14.00 11.89 16.64
N PRO A 535 14.45 12.91 15.87
CA PRO A 535 14.95 12.71 14.50
C PRO A 535 16.06 11.65 14.37
N SER A 536 16.97 11.56 15.36
CA SER A 536 18.05 10.56 15.36
C SER A 536 17.57 9.11 15.49
N LEU A 537 16.30 8.88 15.83
CA LEU A 537 15.72 7.54 15.94
C LEU A 537 15.12 7.05 14.61
N ALA A 538 15.00 7.91 13.59
CA ALA A 538 14.43 7.55 12.29
C ALA A 538 15.11 6.33 11.64
N THR A 539 16.43 6.26 11.73
CA THR A 539 17.24 5.14 11.21
C THR A 539 16.89 3.82 11.87
N VAL A 540 16.51 3.82 13.16
CA VAL A 540 16.06 2.62 13.88
C VAL A 540 14.78 2.09 13.24
N GLY A 541 13.81 2.98 12.98
CA GLY A 541 12.57 2.62 12.30
C GLY A 541 12.81 2.09 10.89
N ALA A 542 13.74 2.71 10.14
CA ALA A 542 14.11 2.25 8.80
C ALA A 542 14.72 0.84 8.81
N LEU A 543 15.69 0.58 9.70
CA LEU A 543 16.35 -0.73 9.81
C LEU A 543 15.37 -1.83 10.22
N LEU A 544 14.49 -1.56 11.21
CA LEU A 544 13.45 -2.50 11.61
C LEU A 544 12.48 -2.79 10.47
N ALA A 545 12.07 -1.78 9.71
CA ALA A 545 11.15 -1.98 8.59
C ALA A 545 11.80 -2.75 7.43
N VAL A 546 13.08 -2.52 7.11
CA VAL A 546 13.83 -3.31 6.12
C VAL A 546 13.90 -4.78 6.55
N PHE A 547 14.13 -5.04 7.84
CA PHE A 547 14.08 -6.39 8.38
C PHE A 547 12.69 -7.04 8.20
N GLY A 548 11.62 -6.24 8.28
CA GLY A 548 10.24 -6.66 8.01
C GLY A 548 10.00 -7.25 6.62
N TYR A 549 10.63 -6.71 5.58
CA TYR A 549 10.49 -7.23 4.21
C TYR A 549 10.90 -8.71 4.14
N VAL A 550 12.00 -9.09 4.80
CA VAL A 550 12.54 -10.46 4.77
C VAL A 550 11.66 -11.44 5.53
N VAL A 551 11.24 -11.09 6.75
CA VAL A 551 10.38 -11.98 7.55
C VAL A 551 8.93 -11.99 7.08
N GLY A 552 8.53 -10.96 6.34
CA GLY A 552 7.15 -10.70 5.96
C GLY A 552 6.55 -11.76 5.07
N THR A 553 7.32 -12.35 4.15
CA THR A 553 6.78 -13.36 3.22
C THR A 553 6.36 -14.61 3.98
N TYR A 554 7.19 -15.12 4.89
CA TYR A 554 6.82 -16.27 5.71
C TYR A 554 5.68 -15.97 6.68
N GLY A 555 5.71 -14.80 7.34
CA GLY A 555 4.63 -14.38 8.23
C GLY A 555 3.30 -14.29 7.50
N ALA A 556 3.29 -13.66 6.32
CA ALA A 556 2.09 -13.50 5.51
C ALA A 556 1.58 -14.84 4.96
N LEU A 557 2.47 -15.72 4.49
CA LEU A 557 2.12 -17.07 4.06
C LEU A 557 1.49 -17.89 5.19
N LEU A 558 2.09 -17.86 6.39
CA LEU A 558 1.55 -18.54 7.56
C LEU A 558 0.18 -17.96 7.96
N CYS A 559 0.06 -16.63 8.00
CA CYS A 559 -1.21 -15.96 8.27
C CYS A 559 -2.30 -16.38 7.28
N ALA A 560 -1.97 -16.39 5.98
CA ALA A 560 -2.90 -16.76 4.92
C ALA A 560 -3.36 -18.22 5.04
N GLU A 561 -2.45 -19.13 5.37
CA GLU A 561 -2.80 -20.53 5.58
C GLU A 561 -3.69 -20.73 6.82
N LEU A 562 -3.41 -20.03 7.92
CA LEU A 562 -4.27 -20.04 9.09
C LEU A 562 -5.66 -19.46 8.79
N MET A 563 -5.74 -18.37 8.03
CA MET A 563 -7.00 -17.78 7.58
C MET A 563 -7.77 -18.75 6.69
N ARG A 564 -7.10 -19.44 5.75
CA ARG A 564 -7.69 -20.48 4.91
C ARG A 564 -8.34 -21.59 5.76
N ILE A 565 -7.66 -22.05 6.80
CA ILE A 565 -8.17 -23.12 7.67
C ILE A 565 -9.47 -22.69 8.36
N VAL A 566 -9.53 -21.47 8.90
CA VAL A 566 -10.73 -20.99 9.61
C VAL A 566 -11.87 -20.55 8.69
N SER A 567 -11.59 -20.26 7.42
CA SER A 567 -12.60 -19.88 6.42
C SER A 567 -13.26 -21.07 5.69
N VAL A 568 -12.71 -22.28 5.81
CA VAL A 568 -13.26 -23.51 5.19
C VAL A 568 -14.07 -24.33 6.22
N GLY A 569 -14.17 -23.84 7.46
CA GLY A 569 -14.91 -24.47 8.55
C GLY A 569 -16.42 -24.29 8.46
#